data_AF-A0AAU9UZA5-F1
#
_entry.id   AF-A0AAU9UZA5-F1
#
_cell.length_a   1.000
_cell.length_b   1.000
_cell.length_c   1.000
_cell.angle_alpha   90.00
_cell.angle_beta   90.00
_cell.angle_gamma   90.00
#
_symmetry.space_group_name_H-M   'P 1'
#
loop_
_entity.id
_entity.type
_entity.pdbx_description
1 polymer ?
#
loop_
_entity_poly.entity_id
_entity_poly.type
_entity_poly.pdbx_seq_one_letter_code
_entity_poly.pdbx_strand_id
1 'polypeptide(L)'
;MFAHQHLEWSMEEWRKVLYTDECKLKFSSDDRRMQVWRKSRERFSDPCIHERDKYGGPNVMVWLGISLQGKTELIFLNEGTVTS
;
A
#
# COMPACT_ATOMS: atom_id res chain seq x y z
N MET A 1 -13.59 -0.06 25.84
CA MET A 1 -14.54 0.35 24.80
C MET A 1 -14.02 1.63 24.15
N PHE A 2 -13.08 1.52 23.21
CA PHE A 2 -12.41 2.70 22.63
C PHE A 2 -13.37 3.56 21.81
N ALA A 3 -14.14 2.93 20.93
CA ALA A 3 -15.09 3.63 20.05
C ALA A 3 -16.15 4.45 20.81
N HIS A 4 -16.69 3.94 21.92
CA HIS A 4 -17.69 4.70 22.68
C HIS A 4 -17.09 5.86 23.47
N GLN A 5 -15.84 5.73 23.94
CA GLN A 5 -15.14 6.82 24.63
C GLN A 5 -14.81 7.99 23.70
N HIS A 6 -14.72 7.73 22.40
CA HIS A 6 -14.32 8.70 21.37
C HIS A 6 -15.47 9.02 20.41
N LEU A 7 -16.70 8.57 20.72
CA LEU A 7 -17.87 8.73 19.85
C LEU A 7 -18.28 10.20 19.73
N GLU A 8 -18.19 10.95 20.83
CA GLU A 8 -18.60 12.35 20.93
C GLU A 8 -17.44 13.33 20.78
N TRP A 9 -16.26 12.85 20.36
CA TRP A 9 -15.11 13.72 20.14
C TRP A 9 -15.41 14.79 19.09
N SER A 10 -15.18 16.03 19.50
CA SER A 10 -15.25 17.21 18.65
C SER A 10 -14.10 17.26 17.65
N MET A 11 -14.24 18.10 16.62
CA MET A 11 -13.16 18.32 15.66
C MET A 11 -11.88 18.84 16.33
N GLU A 12 -11.97 19.61 17.43
CA GLU A 12 -10.80 20.08 18.18
C GLU A 12 -10.07 18.96 18.92
N GLU A 13 -10.77 17.89 19.30
CA GLU A 13 -10.15 16.70 19.89
C GLU A 13 -9.48 15.84 18.82
N TRP A 14 -10.16 15.59 17.70
CA TRP A 14 -9.57 14.90 16.55
C TRP A 14 -8.35 15.63 15.98
N ARG A 15 -8.34 16.97 16.02
CA ARG A 15 -7.20 17.80 15.63
C ARG A 15 -5.94 17.52 16.44
N LYS A 16 -6.03 17.00 17.65
CA LYS A 16 -4.86 16.73 18.50
C LYS A 16 -4.26 15.35 18.24
N VAL A 17 -4.91 14.52 17.42
CA VAL A 17 -4.46 13.16 17.13
C VAL A 17 -3.46 13.15 15.98
N LEU A 18 -2.31 12.53 16.22
CA LEU A 18 -1.38 12.12 15.18
C LEU A 18 -1.55 10.62 14.94
N TYR A 19 -1.97 10.25 13.73
CA TYR A 19 -2.02 8.87 13.28
C TYR A 19 -0.68 8.50 12.67
N THR A 20 -0.07 7.41 13.13
CA THR A 20 1.21 6.93 12.60
C THR A 20 1.10 5.48 12.20
N ASP A 21 1.68 5.10 11.07
CA ASP A 21 1.69 3.72 10.61
C ASP A 21 2.90 3.44 9.71
N GLU A 22 3.18 2.16 9.51
CA GLU A 22 4.16 1.64 8.56
C GLU A 22 3.45 1.14 7.30
N CYS A 23 3.88 1.61 6.13
CA CYS A 23 3.31 1.21 4.86
C CYS A 23 4.38 0.64 3.93
N LYS A 24 4.01 -0.43 3.21
CA LYS A 24 4.81 -1.04 2.16
C LYS A 24 4.47 -0.44 0.80
N LEU A 25 5.36 0.38 0.25
CA LEU A 25 5.23 0.92 -1.10
C LEU A 25 5.91 -0.01 -2.12
N LYS A 26 5.21 -0.36 -3.19
CA LYS A 26 5.75 -1.18 -4.30
C LYS A 26 6.07 -0.28 -5.49
N PHE A 27 7.23 -0.48 -6.12
CA PHE A 27 7.60 0.28 -7.33
C PHE A 27 6.84 -0.15 -8.58
N SER A 28 6.37 -1.40 -8.62
CA SER A 28 5.52 -1.92 -9.68
C SER A 28 4.10 -2.12 -9.16
N SER A 29 3.09 -1.84 -9.99
CA SER A 29 1.72 -2.25 -9.68
C SER A 29 1.69 -3.78 -9.56
N ASP A 30 1.32 -4.28 -8.39
CA ASP A 30 0.80 -5.65 -8.24
C ASP A 30 -0.63 -5.65 -8.83
N ASP A 31 -0.77 -5.18 -10.07
CA ASP A 31 -2.05 -5.24 -10.75
C ASP A 31 -2.26 -6.70 -11.12
N ARG A 32 -2.83 -7.43 -10.16
CA ARG A 32 -3.01 -8.87 -10.19
C ARG A 32 -3.86 -9.32 -11.37
N ARG A 33 -4.33 -8.43 -12.24
CA ARG A 33 -5.08 -8.73 -13.45
C ARG A 33 -4.78 -7.71 -14.55
N MET A 34 -3.67 -7.87 -15.26
CA MET A 34 -3.57 -7.25 -16.58
C MET A 34 -4.72 -7.75 -17.47
N GLN A 35 -5.46 -6.80 -18.02
CA GLN A 35 -6.52 -7.11 -18.98
C GLN A 35 -5.89 -7.39 -20.35
N VAL A 36 -6.32 -8.47 -20.99
CA VAL A 36 -5.91 -8.83 -22.34
C VAL A 36 -7.15 -9.01 -23.20
N TRP A 37 -7.09 -8.52 -24.45
CA TRP A 37 -8.13 -8.75 -25.45
C TRP A 37 -7.84 -10.08 -26.15
N ARG A 38 -8.81 -11.00 -26.19
CA ARG A 38 -8.64 -12.30 -26.85
C ARG A 38 -9.95 -12.90 -27.34
N LYS A 39 -9.87 -13.80 -28.31
CA LYS A 39 -11.01 -14.59 -28.80
C LYS A 39 -11.27 -15.80 -27.90
N SER A 40 -12.42 -16.42 -28.09
CA SER A 40 -12.75 -17.70 -27.45
C SER A 40 -11.68 -18.74 -27.81
N ARG A 41 -11.22 -19.50 -26.81
CA ARG A 41 -10.15 -20.53 -26.87
C ARG A 41 -8.69 -20.05 -26.90
N GLU A 42 -8.42 -18.75 -26.94
CA GLU A 42 -7.04 -18.21 -26.88
C GLU A 42 -6.53 -18.06 -25.43
N ARG A 43 -7.03 -18.87 -24.49
CA ARG A 43 -6.75 -18.64 -23.06
C ARG A 43 -5.28 -18.78 -22.70
N PHE A 44 -4.61 -19.70 -23.37
CA PHE A 44 -3.22 -20.10 -23.09
C PHE A 44 -2.29 -19.79 -24.25
N SER A 45 -2.69 -18.90 -25.16
CA SER A 45 -1.77 -18.39 -26.17
C SER A 45 -0.78 -17.43 -25.50
N ASP A 46 0.46 -17.43 -25.98
CA ASP A 46 1.53 -16.55 -25.50
C ASP A 46 1.13 -15.07 -25.35
N PRO A 47 0.41 -14.42 -26.29
CA PRO A 47 -0.02 -13.03 -26.11
C PRO A 47 -1.08 -12.82 -25.01
N CYS A 48 -1.69 -13.90 -24.52
CA CYS A 48 -2.71 -13.88 -23.46
C CYS A 48 -2.17 -14.31 -22.09
N ILE A 49 -0.87 -14.65 -22.01
CA ILE A 49 -0.18 -15.03 -20.80
C ILE A 49 0.81 -13.93 -20.44
N HIS A 50 0.75 -13.48 -19.19
CA HIS A 50 1.78 -12.60 -18.63
C HIS A 50 2.47 -13.32 -17.49
N GLU A 51 3.77 -13.52 -17.66
CA GLU A 51 4.62 -14.07 -16.61
C GLU A 51 4.62 -13.13 -15.41
N ARG A 52 4.60 -13.72 -14.20
CA ARG A 52 4.68 -12.97 -12.96
C ARG A 52 5.95 -13.33 -12.24
N ASP A 53 6.56 -12.32 -11.66
CA ASP A 53 7.51 -12.53 -10.58
C ASP A 53 6.79 -13.18 -9.39
N LYS A 54 7.33 -14.30 -8.91
CA LYS A 54 6.79 -15.07 -7.77
C LYS A 54 6.97 -14.34 -6.44
N TYR A 55 7.96 -13.44 -6.34
CA TYR A 55 8.33 -12.76 -5.10
C TYR A 55 7.84 -11.31 -5.05
N GLY A 56 7.37 -10.79 -6.20
CA GLY A 56 6.94 -9.41 -6.37
C GLY A 56 8.13 -8.47 -6.49
N GLY A 57 7.93 -7.37 -7.21
CA GLY A 57 8.99 -6.40 -7.46
C GLY A 57 9.53 -5.71 -6.20
N PRO A 58 10.59 -4.90 -6.36
CA PRO A 58 11.19 -4.16 -5.26
C PRO A 58 10.14 -3.31 -4.54
N ASN A 59 10.32 -3.18 -3.24
CA ASN A 59 9.44 -2.46 -2.35
C ASN A 59 10.26 -1.71 -1.30
N VAL A 60 9.61 -0.72 -0.70
CA VAL A 60 10.18 0.11 0.36
C VAL A 60 9.19 0.13 1.51
N MET A 61 9.71 -0.03 2.73
CA MET A 61 8.96 0.23 3.95
C MET A 61 9.14 1.69 4.33
N VAL A 62 8.03 2.39 4.54
CA VAL A 62 8.03 3.78 4.99
C VAL A 62 7.22 3.91 6.27
N TRP A 63 7.67 4.74 7.19
CA TRP A 63 6.89 5.19 8.34
C TRP A 63 6.43 6.62 8.11
N LEU A 64 5.18 6.92 8.44
CA LEU A 64 4.62 8.26 8.31
C LEU A 64 3.61 8.58 9.41
N GLY A 65 3.49 9.86 9.72
CA GLY A 65 2.44 10.43 10.56
C GLY A 65 1.53 11.38 9.78
N ILE A 66 0.22 11.32 10.01
CA ILE A 66 -0.79 12.24 9.47
C ILE A 66 -1.67 12.74 10.63
N SER A 67 -1.92 14.05 10.65
CA SER A 67 -2.92 14.69 11.49
C SER A 67 -3.80 15.61 10.64
N LEU A 68 -4.80 16.24 11.25
CA LEU A 68 -5.64 17.20 10.51
C LEU A 68 -4.87 18.45 10.08
N GLN A 69 -3.74 18.76 10.71
CA GLN A 69 -2.90 19.92 10.38
C GLN A 69 -1.86 19.63 9.30
N GLY A 70 -1.63 18.36 8.96
CA GLY A 70 -0.67 18.00 7.94
C GLY A 70 -0.09 16.60 8.13
N LYS A 71 1.12 16.42 7.62
CA LYS A 71 1.83 15.15 7.67
C LYS A 71 3.27 15.37 8.12
N THR A 72 3.87 14.34 8.70
CA THR A 72 5.31 14.32 8.97
C THR A 72 6.09 14.10 7.66
N GLU A 73 7.40 14.23 7.76
CA GLU A 73 8.29 13.68 6.74
C GLU A 73 8.11 12.16 6.64
N LEU A 74 8.32 11.65 5.42
CA LEU A 74 8.34 10.21 5.16
C LEU A 74 9.69 9.66 5.61
N ILE A 75 9.68 8.71 6.54
CA ILE A 75 10.89 8.05 7.00
C ILE A 75 11.02 6.73 6.26
N PHE A 76 12.06 6.63 5.44
CA PHE A 76 12.43 5.38 4.79
C PHE A 76 13.04 4.46 5.84
N LEU A 77 12.38 3.34 6.10
CA LEU A 77 12.91 2.33 6.99
C LEU A 77 13.92 1.51 6.19
N ASN A 78 15.20 1.67 6.54
CA ASN A 78 16.26 0.81 6.02
C ASN A 78 16.12 -0.56 6.68
N GLU A 79 15.19 -1.38 6.19
CA GLU A 79 15.08 -2.75 6.69
C GLU A 79 16.15 -3.62 6.03
N GLY A 80 16.93 -4.30 6.87
CA GLY A 80 17.81 -5.36 6.45
C GLY A 80 17.05 -6.39 5.62
N THR A 81 17.73 -6.88 4.59
CA THR A 81 17.27 -7.84 3.57
C THR A 81 16.49 -7.22 2.42
N VAL A 82 17.27 -6.65 1.49
CA VAL A 82 17.04 -6.89 0.06
C VAL A 82 17.03 -8.41 -0.12
N THR A 83 15.86 -9.06 -0.07
CA THR A 83 15.75 -10.40 -0.65
C THR A 83 15.78 -10.22 -2.16
N SER A 84 16.95 -10.49 -2.72
CA SER A 84 17.12 -10.84 -4.13
C SER A 84 16.32 -12.10 -4.50
#